data_AF-A0A371MRV4-F1
#
_entry.id   AF-A0A371MRV4-F1
#
_cell.length_a   1.000
_cell.length_b   1.000
_cell.length_c   1.000
_cell.angle_alpha   90.00
_cell.angle_beta   90.00
_cell.angle_gamma   90.00
#
_symmetry.space_group_name_H-M   'P 1'
#
loop_
_entity.id
_entity.type
_entity.pdbx_description
1 polymer ?
#
loop_
_entity_poly.entity_id
_entity_poly.type
_entity_poly.pdbx_seq_one_letter_code
_entity_poly.pdbx_strand_id
1 'polypeptide(L)' 'MAGGNLVSTVLGIAVAVIVGVGVAIPVVNDVLADANITGLTATIVGFIPVMLGVLIFVATVGPIMGQ' A
#
# COMPACT_ATOMS: atom_id res chain seq x y z
N MET A 1 -19.98 -17.96 -4.40
CA MET A 1 -18.61 -18.27 -4.87
C MET A 1 -17.68 -18.21 -3.66
N ALA A 2 -17.66 -19.28 -2.87
CA ALA A 2 -16.88 -19.40 -1.64
C ALA A 2 -16.04 -20.67 -1.77
N GLY A 3 -14.73 -20.51 -1.88
CA GLY A 3 -13.81 -21.62 -2.19
C GLY A 3 -12.58 -21.21 -2.98
N GLY A 4 -12.16 -19.95 -2.91
CA GLY A 4 -10.79 -19.60 -3.27
C GLY A 4 -9.86 -20.24 -2.23
N ASN A 5 -9.15 -21.28 -2.64
CA ASN A 5 -8.10 -21.97 -1.91
C ASN A 5 -7.32 -20.99 -1.01
N LEU A 6 -7.14 -21.27 0.29
CA LEU A 6 -6.45 -20.35 1.21
C LEU A 6 -5.07 -19.93 0.68
N VAL A 7 -4.44 -20.81 -0.10
CA VAL A 7 -3.20 -20.53 -0.84
C VAL A 7 -3.36 -19.38 -1.83
N SER A 8 -4.46 -19.30 -2.58
CA SER A 8 -4.75 -18.20 -3.51
C SER A 8 -4.93 -16.87 -2.77
N THR A 9 -5.57 -16.88 -1.61
CA THR A 9 -5.74 -15.66 -0.78
C THR A 9 -4.41 -15.20 -0.21
N VAL A 10 -3.61 -16.12 0.34
CA VAL A 10 -2.28 -15.82 0.88
C VAL A 10 -1.34 -15.31 -0.21
N LEU A 11 -1.33 -15.94 -1.39
CA LEU A 11 -0.53 -15.47 -2.52
C LEU A 11 -0.99 -14.09 -3.03
N GLY A 12 -2.31 -13.84 -3.08
CA GLY A 12 -2.85 -12.53 -3.44
C GLY A 12 -2.42 -11.44 -2.47
N ILE A 13 -2.47 -11.70 -1.16
CA ILE A 13 -1.99 -10.77 -0.13
C ILE A 13 -0.48 -10.54 -0.25
N ALA A 14 0.31 -11.60 -0.44
CA ALA A 14 1.76 -11.48 -0.60
C ALA A 14 2.13 -10.57 -1.77
N VAL A 15 1.48 -10.75 -2.93
CA VAL A 15 1.71 -9.90 -4.10
C VAL A 15 1.26 -8.46 -3.85
N ALA A 16 0.09 -8.26 -3.23
CA ALA A 16 -0.43 -6.92 -2.91
C ALA A 16 0.50 -6.15 -1.96
N VAL A 17 1.10 -6.82 -0.98
CA VAL A 17 2.07 -6.21 -0.05
C VAL A 17 3.38 -5.88 -0.78
N ILE A 18 3.90 -6.79 -1.61
CA ILE A 18 5.15 -6.56 -2.35
C ILE A 18 5.00 -5.38 -3.31
N VAL A 19 3.95 -5.36 -4.12
CA VAL A 19 3.73 -4.29 -5.11
C VAL A 19 3.33 -2.99 -4.43
N GLY A 20 2.40 -3.07 -3.48
CA GLY A 20 1.84 -1.90 -2.82
C GLY A 20 2.83 -1.24 -1.84
N VAL A 21 3.34 -2.00 -0.88
CA VAL A 21 4.25 -1.47 0.15
C VAL A 21 5.69 -1.47 -0.36
N GLY A 22 6.11 -2.55 -1.02
CA GLY A 22 7.50 -2.72 -1.45
C GLY A 22 7.91 -1.89 -2.67
N VAL A 23 6.96 -1.48 -3.54
CA VAL A 23 7.27 -0.71 -4.75
C VAL A 23 6.60 0.67 -4.75
N ALA A 24 5.31 0.77 -4.43
CA ALA A 24 4.61 2.05 -4.58
C ALA A 24 5.09 3.12 -3.58
N ILE A 25 5.38 2.74 -2.33
CA ILE A 25 5.90 3.68 -1.31
C ILE A 25 7.27 4.27 -1.71
N PRO A 26 8.30 3.47 -2.04
CA PRO A 26 9.60 4.02 -2.44
C PRO A 26 9.49 4.86 -3.72
N VAL A 27 8.70 4.45 -4.71
CA VAL A 27 8.50 5.25 -5.93
C VAL A 27 7.90 6.63 -5.61
N VAL A 28 6.91 6.71 -4.72
CA VAL A 28 6.37 8.01 -4.32
C VAL A 28 7.42 8.80 -3.56
N ASN A 29 8.18 8.20 -2.65
CA ASN A 29 9.25 8.90 -1.93
C ASN A 29 10.34 9.45 -2.86
N ASP A 30 10.70 8.72 -3.92
CA ASP A 30 11.68 9.16 -4.91
C ASP A 30 11.15 10.37 -5.69
N VAL A 31 9.87 10.34 -6.12
CA VAL A 31 9.22 11.49 -6.78
C VAL A 31 9.18 12.72 -5.86
N LEU A 32 8.97 12.52 -4.55
CA LEU A 32 8.96 13.62 -3.59
C LEU A 32 10.33 14.21 -3.33
N ALA A 33 11.37 13.37 -3.33
CA ALA A 33 12.76 13.83 -3.23
C ALA A 33 13.14 14.67 -4.45
N ASP A 34 12.74 14.24 -5.66
CA ASP A 34 13.01 14.98 -6.90
C ASP A 34 12.22 16.29 -7.00
N ALA A 35 11.02 16.36 -6.42
CA ALA A 35 10.16 17.53 -6.51
C ALA A 35 10.62 18.73 -5.65
N ASN A 36 11.68 18.60 -4.84
CA ASN A 36 12.26 19.65 -3.99
C ASN A 36 11.22 20.44 -3.17
N ILE A 37 10.18 19.75 -2.72
CA ILE A 37 9.07 20.35 -1.97
C ILE A 37 9.54 20.52 -0.53
N THR A 38 9.43 21.74 0.02
CA THR A 38 9.84 22.06 1.40
C THR A 38 8.69 22.63 2.22
N GLY A 39 8.87 22.67 3.55
CA GLY A 39 7.90 23.21 4.48
C GLY A 39 6.64 22.36 4.63
N LEU A 40 5.50 23.00 4.92
CA LEU A 40 4.23 22.30 5.19
C LEU A 40 3.74 21.46 3.99
N THR A 41 4.08 21.86 2.76
CA THR A 41 3.73 21.09 1.56
C THR A 41 4.44 19.73 1.56
N ALA A 42 5.69 19.65 2.03
CA ALA A 42 6.39 18.37 2.17
C ALA A 42 5.68 17.44 3.17
N THR A 43 5.21 17.99 4.28
CA THR A 43 4.47 17.23 5.29
C THR A 43 3.14 16.70 4.75
N ILE A 44 2.37 17.52 4.03
CA ILE A 44 1.09 17.12 3.43
C ILE A 44 1.30 15.99 2.41
N VAL A 45 2.28 16.15 1.53
CA VAL A 45 2.53 15.17 0.48
C VAL A 45 3.18 13.90 1.03
N GLY A 46 3.93 13.99 2.13
CA GLY A 46 4.43 12.86 2.91
C GLY A 46 3.34 11.99 3.53
N PHE A 47 2.09 12.45 3.64
CA PHE A 47 0.95 11.60 4.02
C PHE A 47 0.45 10.71 2.87
N ILE A 48 0.80 10.99 1.60
CA ILE A 48 0.35 10.18 0.46
C ILE A 48 0.88 8.73 0.56
N PRO A 49 2.19 8.49 0.78
CA PRO A 49 2.69 7.12 0.99
C PRO A 49 2.03 6.42 2.17
N VAL A 50 1.76 7.15 3.26
CA VAL A 50 1.12 6.61 4.47
C VAL A 50 -0.30 6.17 4.17
N MET A 51 -1.09 7.01 3.48
CA MET A 51 -2.46 6.69 3.09
C MET A 51 -2.53 5.53 2.10
N LEU A 52 -1.57 5.43 1.17
CA LEU A 52 -1.45 4.27 0.28
C LEU A 52 -1.20 2.99 1.09
N GLY A 53 -0.29 3.03 2.06
CA GLY A 53 -0.03 1.90 2.96
C GLY A 53 -1.28 1.46 3.73
N VAL A 54 -2.06 2.42 4.25
CA VAL A 54 -3.33 2.12 4.96
C VAL A 54 -4.37 1.52 4.03
N LEU A 55 -4.51 2.02 2.80
CA LEU A 55 -5.47 1.49 1.83
C LEU A 55 -5.13 0.05 1.43
N ILE A 56 -3.85 -0.25 1.22
CA ILE A 56 -3.37 -1.61 0.91
C ILE A 56 -3.59 -2.54 2.11
N PHE A 57 -3.31 -2.06 3.33
CA PHE A 57 -3.58 -2.81 4.55
C PHE A 57 -5.06 -3.14 4.70
N VAL A 58 -5.96 -2.17 4.53
CA VAL A 58 -7.41 -2.41 4.61
C VAL A 58 -7.88 -3.36 3.49
N ALA A 59 -7.37 -3.20 2.27
CA ALA A 59 -7.72 -4.07 1.14
C ALA A 59 -7.25 -5.52 1.33
N THR A 60 -6.12 -5.74 2.01
CA THR A 60 -5.57 -7.07 2.29
C THR A 60 -6.17 -7.73 3.52
N VAL A 61 -6.60 -6.93 4.50
CA VAL A 61 -7.20 -7.42 5.75
C VAL A 61 -8.71 -7.67 5.62
N GLY A 62 -9.42 -6.96 4.74
CA GLY A 62 -10.85 -7.16 4.49
C GLY A 62 -11.25 -8.63 4.18
N PRO A 63 -10.54 -9.34 3.28
CA PRO A 63 -10.78 -10.76 3.01
C PRO A 63 -10.52 -11.69 4.21
N ILE A 64 -9.71 -11.26 5.18
CA ILE A 64 -9.35 -12.03 6.39
C ILE A 64 -10.39 -11.82 7.49
N MET A 65 -10.91 -10.61 7.65
CA MET A 65 -11.88 -10.25 8.70
C MET A 65 -13.34 -10.60 8.34
N GLY A 66 -13.64 -10.73 7.05
CA GLY A 66 -14.98 -11.08 6.55
C GLY A 66 -15.25 -12.58 6.46
N GLN A 67 -14.32 -13.43 6.89
CA GLN A 67 -14.49 -14.88 7.06
C GLN A 67 -14.76 -15.20 8.53
#